data_AF-A0AAE9D5J2-F1
#
_entry.id   AF-A0AAE9D5J2-F1
#
_cell.length_a   1.000
_cell.length_b   1.000
_cell.length_c   1.000
_cell.angle_alpha   90.00
_cell.angle_beta   90.00
_cell.angle_gamma   90.00
#
_symmetry.space_group_name_H-M   'P 1'
#
loop_
_entity.id
_entity.type
_entity.pdbx_description
1 polymer ?
#
loop_
_entity_poly.entity_id
_entity_poly.type
_entity_poly.pdbx_seq_one_letter_code
_entity_poly.pdbx_strand_id
1 'polypeptide(L)'
;MPGRRIPNEHVAFLMSSYRTDLRPKMQQRRAIAGALGMNTEQVVNWFKKQHLRETRKAAGQLANCMSTSAQYAELRQKFEANPRPKCKEIIRKRSNTFSKSCCTDFPFSTLTVRILTL
;
A
#
# COMPACT_ATOMS: atom_id res chain seq x y z
N MET A 1 15.59 10.57 9.18
CA MET A 1 16.02 11.70 8.32
C MET A 1 14.84 12.66 8.17
N PRO A 2 14.95 13.94 8.60
CA PRO A 2 13.83 14.87 8.54
C PRO A 2 13.48 15.17 7.08
N GLY A 3 12.18 15.25 6.79
CA GLY A 3 11.62 15.36 5.44
C GLY A 3 11.99 16.68 4.75
N ARG A 4 13.15 16.72 4.08
CA ARG A 4 13.55 17.85 3.25
C ARG A 4 12.54 18.02 2.10
N ARG A 5 11.83 19.15 2.10
CA ARG A 5 10.98 19.59 0.99
C ARG A 5 11.84 19.76 -0.25
N ILE A 6 11.36 19.24 -1.39
CA ILE A 6 12.04 19.41 -2.68
C ILE A 6 11.84 20.86 -3.14
N PRO A 7 12.91 21.62 -3.43
CA PRO A 7 12.83 22.98 -4.01
C PRO A 7 11.96 23.03 -5.27
N ASN A 8 11.25 24.14 -5.45
CA ASN A 8 10.29 24.29 -6.57
C ASN A 8 10.96 24.15 -7.95
N GLU A 9 12.21 24.62 -8.09
CA GLU A 9 13.00 24.48 -9.32
C GLU A 9 13.20 23.02 -9.71
N HIS A 10 13.60 22.19 -8.74
CA HIS A 10 13.76 20.75 -8.95
C HIS A 10 12.43 20.05 -9.24
N VAL A 11 11.31 20.53 -8.66
CA VAL A 11 9.97 20.02 -8.98
C VAL A 11 9.61 20.26 -10.44
N ALA A 12 9.94 21.43 -11.01
CA ALA A 12 9.68 21.74 -12.42
C ALA A 12 10.46 20.81 -13.37
N PHE A 13 11.72 20.53 -13.06
CA PHE A 13 12.53 19.58 -13.80
C PHE A 13 11.92 18.16 -13.73
N LEU A 14 11.60 17.69 -12.52
CA LEU A 14 10.98 16.38 -12.30
C LEU A 14 9.65 16.24 -13.05
N MET A 15 8.84 17.30 -13.08
CA MET A 15 7.58 17.34 -13.82
C MET A 15 7.80 17.24 -15.33
N SER A 16 8.84 17.90 -15.85
CA SER A 16 9.19 17.83 -17.27
C SER A 16 9.60 16.41 -17.66
N SER A 17 10.44 15.74 -16.86
CA SER A 17 10.79 14.33 -17.08
C SER A 17 9.58 13.40 -16.97
N TYR A 18 8.64 13.68 -16.05
CA TYR A 18 7.44 12.87 -15.87
C TYR A 18 6.48 12.91 -17.07
N ARG A 19 6.43 14.03 -17.79
CA ARG A 19 5.64 14.16 -19.02
C ARG A 19 6.16 13.27 -20.14
N THR A 20 7.48 13.08 -20.20
CA THR A 20 8.11 12.17 -21.16
C THR A 20 7.93 10.72 -20.74
N ASP A 21 8.25 10.40 -19.48
CA ASP A 21 8.20 9.04 -18.94
C ASP A 21 7.41 8.97 -17.63
N LEU A 22 6.21 8.41 -17.67
CA LEU A 22 5.36 8.26 -16.47
C LEU A 22 5.95 7.30 -15.42
N ARG A 23 6.78 6.34 -15.84
CA ARG A 23 7.38 5.32 -14.96
C ARG A 23 8.88 5.16 -15.26
N PRO A 24 9.73 6.12 -14.86
CA PRO A 24 11.16 6.04 -15.14
C PRO A 24 11.77 4.81 -14.46
N LYS A 25 12.65 4.11 -15.19
CA LYS A 25 13.46 2.98 -14.68
C LYS A 25 14.45 3.47 -13.62
N MET A 26 15.01 2.54 -12.84
CA MET A 26 15.92 2.91 -11.73
C MET A 26 17.16 3.69 -12.19
N GLN A 27 17.76 3.32 -13.32
CA GLN A 27 18.91 4.03 -13.90
C GLN A 27 18.55 5.49 -14.23
N GLN A 28 17.39 5.72 -14.85
CA GLN A 28 16.92 7.06 -15.18
C GLN A 28 16.68 7.91 -13.92
N ARG A 29 16.14 7.31 -12.85
CA ARG A 29 15.97 8.01 -11.57
C ARG A 29 17.31 8.43 -10.95
N ARG A 30 18.35 7.60 -11.09
CA ARG A 30 19.71 7.94 -10.63
C ARG A 30 20.32 9.06 -11.48
N ALA A 31 20.13 9.03 -12.79
CA ALA A 31 20.58 10.09 -13.69
C ALA A 31 19.92 11.44 -13.35
N ILE A 32 18.60 11.44 -13.12
CA ILE A 32 17.84 12.63 -12.68
C ILE A 32 18.34 13.13 -11.32
N ALA A 33 18.58 12.21 -10.37
CA ALA A 33 19.10 12.56 -9.05
C ALA A 33 20.50 13.20 -9.15
N GLY A 34 21.38 12.67 -9.99
CA GLY A 34 22.70 13.23 -10.27
C GLY A 34 22.64 14.62 -10.91
N ALA A 35 21.76 14.79 -11.92
CA ALA A 35 21.56 16.08 -12.59
C ALA A 35 21.05 17.17 -11.64
N LEU A 36 20.24 16.81 -10.63
CA LEU A 36 19.69 17.74 -9.65
C LEU A 36 20.53 17.87 -8.38
N GLY A 37 21.59 17.06 -8.20
CA GLY A 37 22.33 16.98 -6.93
C GLY A 37 21.47 16.51 -5.75
N MET A 38 20.42 15.72 -6.00
CA MET A 38 19.47 15.26 -4.99
C MET A 38 19.64 13.78 -4.66
N ASN A 39 19.10 13.32 -3.53
CA ASN A 39 19.10 11.90 -3.20
C ASN A 39 18.14 11.13 -4.13
N THR A 40 18.60 9.99 -4.64
CA THR A 40 17.81 9.08 -5.47
C THR A 40 16.51 8.64 -4.76
N GLU A 41 16.54 8.46 -3.44
CA GLU A 41 15.34 8.11 -2.67
C GLU A 41 14.26 9.20 -2.72
N GLN A 42 14.66 10.48 -2.71
CA GLN A 42 13.73 11.60 -2.81
C GLN A 42 13.07 11.62 -4.18
N VAL A 43 13.84 11.39 -5.24
CA VAL A 43 13.35 11.29 -6.62
C VAL A 43 12.37 10.12 -6.76
N VAL A 44 12.73 8.93 -6.25
CA VAL A 44 11.85 7.75 -6.22
C VAL A 44 10.53 8.05 -5.50
N ASN A 45 10.61 8.66 -4.31
CA ASN A 45 9.43 9.01 -3.52
C ASN A 45 8.57 10.07 -4.19
N TRP A 46 9.19 11.04 -4.87
CA TRP A 46 8.46 12.05 -5.64
C TRP A 46 7.70 11.40 -6.78
N PHE A 47 8.32 10.56 -7.60
CA PHE A 47 7.64 9.86 -8.70
C PHE A 47 6.51 8.96 -8.20
N LYS A 48 6.70 8.24 -7.09
CA LYS A 48 5.65 7.45 -6.44
C LYS A 48 4.47 8.33 -6.03
N LYS A 49 4.74 9.46 -5.37
CA LYS A 49 3.70 10.40 -4.93
C LYS A 49 2.99 11.06 -6.11
N GLN A 50 3.69 11.42 -7.17
CA GLN A 50 3.06 11.99 -8.36
C GLN A 50 2.15 10.99 -9.05
N HIS A 51 2.61 9.75 -9.23
CA HIS A 51 1.75 8.71 -9.78
C HIS A 51 0.48 8.52 -8.93
N LEU A 52 0.61 8.43 -7.61
CA LEU A 52 -0.54 8.36 -6.71
C LEU A 52 -1.47 9.57 -6.83
N ARG A 53 -0.92 10.79 -6.98
CA ARG A 53 -1.71 12.02 -7.14
C ARG A 53 -2.49 11.99 -8.44
N GLU A 54 -1.87 11.60 -9.55
CA GLU A 54 -2.54 11.52 -10.85
C GLU A 54 -3.58 10.39 -10.87
N THR A 55 -3.28 9.21 -10.31
CA THR A 55 -4.27 8.14 -10.15
C THR A 55 -5.46 8.61 -9.30
N ARG A 56 -5.22 9.35 -8.21
CA ARG A 56 -6.31 9.90 -7.36
C ARG A 56 -7.14 10.96 -8.08
N LYS A 57 -6.50 11.84 -8.86
CA LYS A 57 -7.20 12.84 -9.69
C LYS A 57 -8.03 12.17 -10.78
N ALA A 58 -7.48 11.15 -11.44
CA ALA A 58 -8.18 10.36 -12.44
C ALA A 58 -9.33 9.55 -11.83
N ALA A 59 -9.16 9.05 -10.60
CA ALA A 59 -10.23 8.46 -9.80
C ALA A 59 -11.23 9.52 -9.26
N GLY A 60 -11.02 10.80 -9.59
CA GLY A 60 -12.02 11.87 -9.61
C GLY A 60 -12.46 12.36 -8.25
N GLN A 61 -13.10 11.52 -7.45
CA GLN A 61 -13.97 11.98 -6.37
C GLN A 61 -14.29 10.87 -5.35
N LEU A 62 -13.80 9.64 -5.51
CA LEU A 62 -14.22 8.52 -4.64
C LEU A 62 -13.50 8.43 -3.29
N ALA A 63 -12.56 9.34 -3.02
CA ALA A 63 -11.89 9.43 -1.73
C ALA A 63 -11.70 10.88 -1.29
N ASN A 64 -12.76 11.69 -1.37
CA ASN A 64 -12.84 12.85 -0.48
C ASN A 64 -12.82 12.29 0.95
N CYS A 65 -11.66 12.37 1.59
CA CYS A 65 -11.38 11.82 2.90
C CYS A 65 -11.95 12.69 4.02
N MET A 66 -13.23 13.06 3.88
CA MET A 66 -14.06 13.58 4.94
C MET A 66 -15.20 12.59 5.07
N SER A 67 -15.03 11.60 5.97
CA SER A 67 -16.16 10.84 6.48
C SER A 67 -17.22 11.86 6.91
N THR A 68 -18.44 11.77 6.40
CA THR A 68 -19.54 12.51 7.00
C THR A 68 -19.56 12.17 8.49
N SER A 69 -19.96 13.12 9.35
CA SER A 69 -20.04 12.88 10.81
C SER A 69 -20.81 11.58 11.11
N ALA A 70 -21.82 11.25 10.30
CA ALA A 70 -22.54 9.99 10.33
C ALA A 70 -21.66 8.75 10.04
N GLN A 71 -20.82 8.77 9.01
CA GLN A 71 -19.92 7.66 8.71
C GLN A 71 -18.84 7.47 9.80
N TYR A 72 -18.41 8.55 10.47
CA TYR A 72 -17.53 8.44 11.64
C TYR A 72 -18.24 7.84 12.87
N ALA A 73 -19.50 8.22 13.11
CA ALA A 73 -20.31 7.64 14.19
C ALA A 73 -20.52 6.12 13.99
N GLU A 74 -20.82 5.70 12.76
CA GLU A 74 -20.95 4.28 12.43
C GLU A 74 -19.62 3.52 12.58
N LEU A 75 -18.50 4.11 12.15
CA LEU A 75 -17.17 3.51 12.35
C LEU A 75 -16.83 3.33 13.83
N ARG A 76 -17.20 4.31 14.66
CA ARG A 76 -16.99 4.28 16.10
C ARG A 76 -17.77 3.14 16.77
N GLN A 77 -19.04 2.95 16.39
CA GLN A 77 -19.82 1.80 16.86
C GLN A 77 -19.16 0.46 16.47
N LYS A 78 -18.61 0.35 15.24
CA LYS A 78 -17.89 -0.86 14.80
C LYS A 78 -16.62 -1.13 15.61
N PHE A 79 -15.89 -0.09 16.02
CA PHE A 79 -14.73 -0.24 16.90
C PHE A 79 -15.12 -0.64 18.33
N GLU A 80 -16.21 -0.07 18.85
CA GLU A 80 -16.71 -0.42 20.19
C GLU A 80 -17.28 -1.85 20.22
N ALA A 81 -17.95 -2.28 19.15
CA ALA A 81 -18.46 -3.64 18.97
C ALA A 81 -17.37 -4.69 18.72
N ASN A 82 -16.17 -4.27 18.31
CA ASN A 82 -15.02 -5.15 18.13
C ASN A 82 -13.77 -4.57 18.83
N PRO A 83 -13.76 -4.59 20.17
CA PRO A 83 -12.69 -3.98 20.94
C PRO A 83 -11.38 -4.73 20.67
N ARG A 84 -10.33 -3.97 20.38
CA ARG A 84 -8.99 -4.55 20.18
C ARG A 84 -8.61 -5.33 21.45
N PRO A 85 -8.28 -6.64 21.34
CA PRO A 85 -7.93 -7.44 22.51
C PRO A 85 -6.77 -6.76 23.22
N LYS A 86 -6.84 -6.65 24.55
CA LYS A 86 -5.77 -6.00 25.32
C LYS A 86 -4.48 -6.81 25.13
N CYS A 87 -3.31 -6.17 25.09
CA CYS A 87 -2.04 -6.89 24.90
C CYS A 87 -1.85 -8.06 25.90
N LYS A 88 -2.38 -7.93 27.12
CA LYS A 88 -2.42 -9.00 28.12
C LYS A 88 -3.31 -10.21 27.77
N GLU A 89 -4.38 -10.02 27.01
CA GLU A 89 -5.22 -11.10 26.47
C GLU A 89 -4.56 -11.83 25.31
N ILE A 90 -3.78 -11.11 24.50
CA ILE A 90 -3.02 -11.69 23.38
C ILE A 90 -1.96 -12.68 23.90
N ILE A 91 -1.32 -12.37 25.04
CA ILE A 91 -0.35 -13.27 25.69
C ILE A 91 -1.03 -14.55 26.19
N ARG A 92 -2.23 -14.46 26.78
CA ARG A 92 -2.97 -15.62 27.32
C ARG A 92 -3.47 -16.59 26.23
N LYS A 93 -3.78 -16.09 25.03
CA LYS A 93 -4.22 -16.97 23.92
C LYS A 93 -3.08 -17.76 23.28
N ARG A 94 -1.84 -17.28 23.40
CA ARG A 94 -0.66 -17.94 22.82
C ARG A 94 -0.21 -19.17 23.61
N SER A 95 -0.52 -19.26 24.90
CA SER A 95 -0.20 -20.41 25.76
C SER A 95 -1.28 -21.50 25.79
N ASN A 96 -2.44 -21.31 25.15
CA ASN A 96 -3.51 -22.32 25.10
C ASN A 96 -3.97 -22.69 23.68
N THR A 97 -3.15 -22.41 22.66
CA THR A 97 -3.35 -22.89 21.28
C THR A 97 -2.02 -23.36 20.70
N PHE A 98 -1.43 -24.38 21.32
CA PHE A 98 -0.69 -25.38 20.56
C PHE A 98 -1.54 -26.65 20.49
N SER A 99 -2.74 -26.53 19.94
CA SER A 99 -3.38 -27.69 19.31
C SER A 99 -2.87 -27.73 17.88
N LYS A 100 -2.07 -28.74 17.57
CA LYS A 100 -1.66 -29.11 16.21
C LYS A 100 -2.91 -29.53 15.42
N SER A 101 -3.69 -28.56 14.97
CA SER A 101 -4.76 -28.78 14.02
C SER A 101 -5.02 -27.45 13.32
N CYS A 102 -4.41 -27.31 12.14
CA CYS A 102 -4.71 -26.33 11.06
C CYS A 102 -3.44 -26.11 10.21
N CYS A 103 -2.86 -27.17 9.66
CA CYS A 103 -1.91 -27.09 8.54
C CYS A 103 -1.98 -28.37 7.69
N THR A 104 -3.19 -28.84 7.34
CA THR A 104 -3.39 -29.78 6.22
C THR A 104 -4.76 -29.54 5.59
N ASP A 105 -4.96 -28.38 4.97
CA ASP A 105 -6.04 -28.20 3.97
C ASP A 105 -5.61 -27.12 2.98
N PHE A 106 -4.55 -27.45 2.24
CA PHE A 106 -4.31 -26.84 0.94
C PHE A 106 -5.03 -27.76 -0.04
N PRO A 107 -6.17 -27.37 -0.65
CA PRO A 107 -6.75 -28.16 -1.71
C PRO A 107 -5.86 -27.98 -2.94
N PHE A 108 -4.82 -28.79 -3.05
CA PHE A 108 -4.31 -29.15 -4.36
C PHE A 108 -5.44 -29.98 -4.99
N SER A 109 -6.30 -29.31 -5.75
CA SER A 109 -7.40 -29.95 -6.47
C SER A 109 -6.80 -30.88 -7.53
N THR A 110 -6.47 -32.10 -7.12
CA THR A 110 -6.21 -33.24 -7.99
C THR A 110 -7.48 -33.47 -8.80
N LEU A 111 -7.41 -33.09 -10.08
CA LEU A 111 -8.41 -33.40 -11.07
C LEU A 111 -8.31 -34.90 -11.39
N THR A 112 -8.87 -35.74 -10.52
CA THR A 112 -8.95 -37.19 -10.77
C THR A 112 -10.16 -37.44 -11.66
N VAL A 113 -9.91 -37.55 -12.96
CA VAL A 113 -10.87 -38.08 -13.94
C VAL A 113 -11.21 -39.52 -13.56
N ARG A 114 -12.43 -39.76 -13.08
CA ARG A 114 -12.98 -41.11 -12.93
C ARG A 114 -13.52 -41.57 -14.29
N ILE A 115 -12.70 -42.28 -15.04
CA ILE A 115 -13.16 -43.11 -16.16
C ILE A 115 -13.90 -44.31 -15.56
N LEU A 116 -15.20 -44.40 -15.82
CA LEU A 116 -16.01 -45.59 -15.55
C LEU A 116 -15.64 -46.67 -16.58
N THR A 117 -15.42 -47.86 -16.04
CA THR A 117 -15.32 -49.14 -16.75
C THR A 117 -16.60 -49.44 -17.52
N LEU A 118 -16.45 -49.85 -18.78
CA LEU A 118 -17.28 -50.85 -19.45
C LEU A 118 -16.34 -51.89 -20.05
#